data_AF-A0A4S2FA39-F1
#
_entry.id   AF-A0A4S2FA39-F1
#
_cell.length_a   1.000
_cell.length_b   1.000
_cell.length_c   1.000
_cell.angle_alpha   90.00
_cell.angle_beta   90.00
_cell.angle_gamma   90.00
#
_symmetry.space_group_name_H-M   'P 1'
#
loop_
_entity.id
_entity.type
_entity.pdbx_description
1 polymer ?
#
loop_
_entity_poly.entity_id
_entity_poly.type
_entity_poly.pdbx_seq_one_letter_code
_entity_poly.pdbx_strand_id
1 'polypeptide(L)'
;MKRFWILLYGWLLNPALNALVFFMIDPSYDNLSYIGNTLHHPLFLWIWAVSSVIGMYWFSKSIWNRYHISYQKFLHLFICAGMPLSCVVPYDPGLPGWVNDIHVWLAIVCVCAFMLEWIVTFFQPVFTLSKAYRQLGFSLMTVFALSFLCLTSAGHVNALCEMAFSVGVNVVLAWSLVREP
;
A
#
# COMPACT_ATOMS: atom_id res chain seq x y z
N MET A 1 16.47 6.58 -9.39
CA MET A 1 16.27 7.41 -8.18
C MET A 1 17.49 7.26 -7.29
N LYS A 2 18.08 8.35 -6.75
CA LYS A 2 19.28 8.22 -5.89
C LYS A 2 18.89 7.54 -4.56
N ARG A 3 19.80 6.74 -3.98
CA ARG A 3 19.59 6.00 -2.72
C ARG A 3 19.02 6.88 -1.59
N PHE A 4 19.53 8.10 -1.47
CA PHE A 4 19.04 9.10 -0.51
C PHE A 4 17.53 9.33 -0.60
N TRP A 5 16.99 9.54 -1.80
CA TRP A 5 15.55 9.82 -2.01
C TRP A 5 14.68 8.60 -1.70
N ILE A 6 15.16 7.40 -2.00
CA ILE A 6 14.45 6.15 -1.70
C ILE A 6 14.29 5.98 -0.18
N LEU A 7 15.38 6.20 0.56
CA LEU A 7 15.36 6.13 2.02
C LEU A 7 14.54 7.26 2.64
N LEU A 8 14.74 8.51 2.19
CA LEU A 8 14.00 9.66 2.67
C LEU A 8 12.49 9.45 2.52
N TYR A 9 12.05 8.98 1.36
CA TYR A 9 10.63 8.73 1.16
C TYR A 9 10.14 7.53 1.98
N GLY A 10 10.80 6.37 1.90
CA GLY A 10 10.33 5.14 2.53
C GLY A 10 10.37 5.16 4.06
N TRP A 11 11.39 5.81 4.64
CA TRP A 11 11.61 5.80 6.10
C TRP A 11 11.19 7.09 6.80
N LEU A 12 10.99 8.20 6.08
CA LEU A 12 10.60 9.47 6.70
C LEU A 12 9.29 10.01 6.14
N LEU A 13 9.22 10.34 4.84
CA LEU A 13 8.05 11.07 4.31
C LEU A 13 6.76 10.26 4.37
N ASN A 14 6.78 9.00 3.92
CA ASN A 14 5.59 8.15 3.95
C ASN A 14 5.16 7.80 5.40
N PRO A 15 6.06 7.37 6.30
CA PRO A 15 5.72 7.19 7.72
C PRO A 15 5.23 8.47 8.41
N ALA A 16 5.84 9.63 8.14
CA ALA A 16 5.43 10.89 8.76
C ALA A 16 4.01 11.30 8.35
N LEU A 17 3.66 11.12 7.07
CA LEU A 17 2.30 11.39 6.60
C LEU A 17 1.27 10.44 7.22
N ASN A 18 1.62 9.16 7.41
CA ASN A 18 0.79 8.20 8.14
C ASN A 18 0.69 8.56 9.63
N ALA A 19 1.77 9.04 10.25
CA ALA A 19 1.75 9.48 11.64
C ALA A 19 0.77 10.64 11.90
N LEU A 20 0.48 11.47 10.89
CA LEU A 20 -0.51 12.55 11.02
C LEU A 20 -1.93 12.04 11.32
N VAL A 21 -2.25 10.81 10.93
CA VAL A 21 -3.54 10.15 11.17
C VAL A 21 -3.84 10.04 12.67
N PHE A 22 -2.82 9.79 13.49
CA PHE A 22 -2.97 9.67 14.95
C PHE A 22 -3.43 10.96 15.63
N PHE A 23 -3.31 12.12 14.96
CA PHE A 23 -3.82 13.40 15.47
C PHE A 23 -5.24 13.71 15.00
N MET A 24 -5.81 12.90 14.09
CA MET A 24 -7.11 13.15 13.47
C MET A 24 -8.20 12.20 13.94
N ILE A 25 -7.87 10.91 14.11
CA ILE A 25 -8.83 9.84 14.42
C ILE A 25 -8.25 8.86 15.43
N ASP A 26 -9.09 7.97 15.99
CA ASP A 26 -8.60 6.77 16.67
C ASP A 26 -8.29 5.71 15.60
N PRO A 27 -7.00 5.45 15.29
CA PRO A 27 -6.67 4.57 14.17
C PRO A 27 -6.98 3.09 14.45
N SER A 28 -7.23 2.72 15.71
CA SER A 28 -7.63 1.36 16.08
C SER A 28 -9.10 1.08 15.78
N TYR A 29 -9.90 2.13 15.67
CA TYR A 29 -11.34 2.04 15.46
C TYR A 29 -11.77 2.59 14.09
N ASP A 30 -11.36 3.81 13.75
CA ASP A 30 -11.75 4.50 12.54
C ASP A 30 -10.89 4.08 11.34
N ASN A 31 -11.47 4.13 10.13
CA ASN A 31 -10.74 3.97 8.88
C ASN A 31 -10.30 5.32 8.31
N LEU A 32 -9.40 5.31 7.32
CA LEU A 32 -8.91 6.55 6.72
C LEU A 32 -9.99 7.26 5.89
N SER A 33 -10.92 6.51 5.31
CA SER A 33 -12.07 7.08 4.59
C SER A 33 -12.89 8.02 5.49
N TYR A 34 -12.96 7.77 6.80
CA TYR A 34 -13.61 8.64 7.78
C TYR A 34 -13.04 10.07 7.79
N ILE A 35 -11.71 10.21 7.64
CA ILE A 35 -11.06 11.53 7.57
C ILE A 35 -11.54 12.31 6.35
N GLY A 36 -11.65 11.64 5.20
CA GLY A 36 -12.11 12.28 3.96
C GLY A 36 -13.60 12.62 4.00
N ASN A 37 -14.41 11.67 4.43
CA ASN A 37 -15.87 11.73 4.30
C ASN A 37 -16.54 12.45 5.47
N THR A 38 -16.20 12.09 6.71
CA THR A 38 -16.87 12.58 7.92
C THR A 38 -16.20 13.83 8.48
N LEU A 39 -14.86 13.85 8.53
CA LEU A 39 -14.11 15.03 9.00
C LEU A 39 -13.93 16.10 7.90
N HIS A 40 -14.44 15.86 6.69
CA HIS A 40 -14.34 16.76 5.55
C HIS A 40 -12.90 17.18 5.21
N HIS A 41 -11.96 16.23 5.31
CA HIS A 41 -10.56 16.40 4.88
C HIS A 41 -10.20 15.52 3.67
N PRO A 42 -10.95 15.57 2.54
CA PRO A 42 -10.73 14.69 1.40
C PRO A 42 -9.37 14.91 0.71
N LEU A 43 -8.84 16.15 0.75
CA LEU A 43 -7.52 16.44 0.22
C LEU A 43 -6.42 15.71 0.99
N PHE A 44 -6.52 15.63 2.32
CA PHE A 44 -5.57 14.88 3.14
C PHE A 44 -5.63 13.39 2.79
N LEU A 45 -6.83 12.82 2.73
CA LEU A 45 -7.02 11.41 2.35
C LEU A 45 -6.41 11.11 0.98
N TRP A 46 -6.62 11.99 0.00
CA TRP A 46 -6.05 11.82 -1.33
C TRP A 46 -4.53 11.94 -1.35
N ILE A 47 -3.95 12.93 -0.66
CA ILE A 47 -2.49 13.08 -0.52
C ILE A 47 -1.88 11.86 0.17
N TRP A 48 -2.53 11.35 1.22
CA TRP A 48 -2.16 10.12 1.90
C TRP A 48 -2.17 8.93 0.93
N ALA A 49 -3.25 8.74 0.18
CA ALA A 49 -3.37 7.60 -0.73
C ALA A 49 -2.34 7.66 -1.87
N VAL A 50 -2.15 8.83 -2.47
CA VAL A 50 -1.11 9.06 -3.49
C VAL A 50 0.27 8.80 -2.90
N SER A 51 0.55 9.32 -1.71
CA SER A 51 1.81 9.07 -1.01
C SER A 51 2.02 7.58 -0.81
N SER A 52 1.02 6.82 -0.35
CA SER A 52 1.12 5.38 -0.11
C SER A 52 1.45 4.56 -1.36
N VAL A 53 0.98 4.97 -2.54
CA VAL A 53 1.22 4.22 -3.78
C VAL A 53 2.53 4.57 -4.51
N ILE A 54 3.19 5.69 -4.16
CA ILE A 54 4.42 6.11 -4.85
C ILE A 54 5.48 5.02 -4.80
N GLY A 55 5.84 4.48 -3.63
CA GLY A 55 6.83 3.42 -3.54
C GLY A 55 6.28 2.07 -3.99
N MET A 56 5.00 1.77 -3.75
CA MET A 56 4.36 0.57 -4.31
C MET A 56 4.48 0.51 -5.83
N TYR A 57 4.37 1.63 -6.54
CA TYR A 57 4.55 1.68 -7.98
C TYR A 57 6.02 1.72 -8.40
N TRP A 58 6.76 2.73 -7.92
CA TRP A 58 8.11 3.00 -8.41
C TRP A 58 9.14 2.00 -7.90
N PHE A 59 9.04 1.60 -6.64
CA PHE A 59 10.01 0.67 -6.05
C PHE A 59 9.79 -0.75 -6.55
N SER A 60 8.54 -1.21 -6.65
CA SER A 60 8.22 -2.52 -7.23
C SER A 60 8.77 -2.65 -8.64
N LYS A 61 8.48 -1.70 -9.53
CA LYS A 61 9.04 -1.69 -10.90
C LYS A 61 10.56 -1.68 -10.92
N SER A 62 11.19 -0.91 -10.03
CA SER A 62 12.66 -0.83 -9.97
C SER A 62 13.27 -2.16 -9.54
N ILE A 63 12.66 -2.85 -8.57
CA ILE A 63 13.07 -4.18 -8.09
C ILE A 63 12.85 -5.21 -9.20
N TRP A 64 11.66 -5.23 -9.81
CA TRP A 64 11.34 -6.18 -10.87
C TRP A 64 12.26 -6.03 -12.08
N ASN A 65 12.58 -4.80 -12.48
CA ASN A 65 13.55 -4.55 -13.54
C ASN A 65 14.97 -4.99 -13.12
N ARG A 66 15.38 -4.77 -11.87
CA ARG A 66 16.71 -5.19 -11.34
C ARG A 66 16.89 -6.71 -11.36
N TYR A 67 15.86 -7.44 -10.96
CA TYR A 67 15.88 -8.90 -10.88
C TYR A 67 15.35 -9.59 -12.14
N HIS A 68 15.11 -8.84 -13.22
CA HIS A 68 14.55 -9.34 -14.49
C HIS A 68 13.24 -10.14 -14.32
N ILE A 69 12.40 -9.70 -13.39
CA ILE A 69 11.06 -10.27 -13.14
C ILE A 69 10.14 -9.88 -14.28
N SER A 70 9.43 -10.86 -14.85
CA SER A 70 8.36 -10.58 -15.81
C SER A 70 7.10 -10.12 -15.06
N TYR A 71 6.55 -8.96 -15.43
CA TYR A 71 5.31 -8.41 -14.86
C TYR A 71 4.52 -7.60 -15.88
N GLN A 72 3.22 -7.45 -15.64
CA GLN A 72 2.31 -6.72 -16.53
C GLN A 72 2.29 -5.23 -16.17
N LYS A 73 3.08 -4.42 -16.88
CA LYS A 73 3.28 -2.98 -16.59
C LYS A 73 1.97 -2.18 -16.54
N PHE A 74 1.06 -2.43 -17.47
CA PHE A 74 -0.24 -1.75 -17.53
C PHE A 74 -1.14 -2.16 -16.37
N LEU A 75 -1.22 -3.46 -16.08
CA LEU A 75 -1.98 -3.98 -14.95
C LEU A 75 -1.50 -3.37 -13.63
N HIS A 76 -0.18 -3.37 -13.40
CA HIS A 76 0.42 -2.75 -12.22
C HIS A 76 0.08 -1.26 -12.09
N LEU A 77 0.11 -0.52 -13.20
CA LEU A 77 -0.31 0.88 -13.22
C LEU A 77 -1.78 1.04 -12.81
N PHE A 78 -2.68 0.24 -13.37
CA PHE A 78 -4.11 0.28 -13.01
C PHE A 78 -4.34 -0.08 -11.55
N ILE A 79 -3.63 -1.08 -11.03
CA ILE A 79 -3.69 -1.49 -9.62
C ILE A 79 -3.26 -0.33 -8.72
N CYS A 80 -2.09 0.26 -8.97
CA CYS A 80 -1.58 1.36 -8.15
C CYS A 80 -2.36 2.67 -8.32
N ALA A 81 -2.93 2.94 -9.50
CA ALA A 81 -3.77 4.11 -9.72
C ALA A 81 -5.18 3.94 -9.13
N GLY A 82 -5.71 2.72 -9.10
CA GLY A 82 -7.02 2.41 -8.54
C GLY A 82 -7.11 2.67 -7.04
N MET A 83 -6.03 2.47 -6.29
CA MET A 83 -5.99 2.76 -4.85
C MET A 83 -6.28 4.24 -4.51
N PRO A 84 -5.57 5.26 -5.04
CA PRO A 84 -5.92 6.66 -4.78
C PRO A 84 -7.22 7.09 -5.45
N LEU A 85 -7.60 6.49 -6.58
CA LEU A 85 -8.90 6.76 -7.20
C LEU A 85 -10.07 6.32 -6.30
N SER A 86 -9.90 5.25 -5.53
CA SER A 86 -10.90 4.84 -4.54
C SER A 86 -11.21 5.94 -3.53
N CYS A 87 -10.21 6.70 -3.10
CA CYS A 87 -10.37 7.81 -2.17
C CYS A 87 -11.07 9.05 -2.75
N VAL A 88 -11.28 9.11 -4.06
CA VAL A 88 -11.98 10.22 -4.73
C VAL A 88 -13.48 9.99 -4.80
N VAL A 89 -13.93 8.73 -4.72
CA VAL A 89 -15.34 8.38 -4.77
C VAL A 89 -16.02 8.87 -3.48
N PRO A 90 -16.87 9.91 -3.55
CA PRO A 90 -17.44 10.52 -2.36
C PRO A 90 -18.48 9.61 -1.71
N TYR A 91 -18.56 9.67 -0.38
CA TYR A 91 -19.64 9.06 0.39
C TYR A 91 -20.87 10.00 0.41
N ASP A 92 -22.05 9.47 0.09
CA ASP A 92 -23.31 10.20 0.19
C ASP A 92 -24.34 9.37 0.99
N PRO A 93 -24.72 9.80 2.21
CA PRO A 93 -25.66 9.05 3.05
C PRO A 93 -27.05 8.90 2.42
N GLY A 94 -27.39 9.66 1.38
CA GLY A 94 -28.63 9.51 0.60
C GLY A 94 -28.60 8.39 -0.43
N LEU A 95 -27.43 7.80 -0.72
CA LEU A 95 -27.29 6.71 -1.70
C LEU A 95 -27.45 5.32 -1.05
N PRO A 96 -27.86 4.30 -1.84
CA PRO A 96 -27.86 2.92 -1.37
C PRO A 96 -26.49 2.48 -0.84
N GLY A 97 -26.46 1.73 0.26
CA GLY A 97 -25.21 1.32 0.93
C GLY A 97 -24.16 0.68 -0.01
N TRP A 98 -24.59 -0.12 -0.99
CA TRP A 98 -23.67 -0.72 -1.96
C TRP A 98 -22.98 0.29 -2.88
N VAL A 99 -23.60 1.44 -3.18
CA VAL A 99 -22.98 2.55 -3.93
C VAL A 99 -21.96 3.24 -3.04
N ASN A 100 -22.33 3.46 -1.78
CA ASN A 100 -21.44 4.05 -0.79
C ASN A 100 -20.22 3.18 -0.54
N ASP A 101 -20.30 1.86 -0.67
CA ASP A 101 -19.18 0.95 -0.46
C ASP A 101 -18.28 0.78 -1.69
N ILE A 102 -18.59 1.38 -2.86
CA ILE A 102 -17.79 1.22 -4.08
C ILE A 102 -16.33 1.60 -3.85
N HIS A 103 -16.08 2.67 -3.09
CA HIS A 103 -14.71 3.09 -2.76
C HIS A 103 -13.96 2.00 -1.99
N VAL A 104 -14.62 1.36 -1.02
CA VAL A 104 -14.04 0.26 -0.23
C VAL A 104 -13.77 -0.95 -1.12
N TRP A 105 -14.72 -1.34 -1.97
CA TRP A 105 -14.55 -2.48 -2.87
C TRP A 105 -13.42 -2.26 -3.87
N LEU A 106 -13.33 -1.05 -4.45
CA LEU A 106 -12.23 -0.70 -5.35
C LEU A 106 -10.87 -0.79 -4.64
N ALA A 107 -10.77 -0.25 -3.42
CA ALA A 107 -9.56 -0.34 -2.62
C ALA A 107 -9.16 -1.80 -2.34
N ILE A 108 -10.11 -2.63 -1.89
CA ILE A 108 -9.89 -4.06 -1.62
C ILE A 108 -9.38 -4.78 -2.87
N VAL A 109 -10.03 -4.57 -4.02
CA VAL A 109 -9.63 -5.21 -5.29
C VAL A 109 -8.21 -4.81 -5.67
N CYS A 110 -7.87 -3.52 -5.58
CA CYS A 110 -6.52 -3.05 -5.90
C CYS A 110 -5.46 -3.58 -4.93
N VAL A 111 -5.73 -3.59 -3.62
CA VAL A 111 -4.78 -4.12 -2.61
C VAL A 111 -4.57 -5.62 -2.78
N CYS A 112 -5.64 -6.39 -2.96
CA CYS A 112 -5.56 -7.83 -3.24
C CYS A 112 -4.79 -8.10 -4.54
N ALA A 113 -5.07 -7.35 -5.61
CA ALA A 113 -4.37 -7.50 -6.87
C ALA A 113 -2.87 -7.19 -6.74
N PHE A 114 -2.50 -6.14 -6.00
CA PHE A 114 -1.09 -5.82 -5.72
C PHE A 114 -0.39 -6.93 -4.94
N MET A 115 -1.05 -7.48 -3.91
CA MET A 115 -0.51 -8.62 -3.17
C MET A 115 -0.30 -9.84 -4.08
N LEU A 116 -1.27 -10.11 -4.97
CA LEU A 116 -1.19 -11.19 -5.95
C LEU A 116 -0.04 -10.99 -6.95
N GLU A 117 0.21 -9.77 -7.43
CA GLU A 117 1.36 -9.48 -8.28
C GLU A 117 2.66 -9.93 -7.62
N TRP A 118 2.84 -9.61 -6.34
CA TRP A 118 4.01 -10.03 -5.56
C TRP A 118 4.07 -11.54 -5.31
N ILE A 119 2.94 -12.17 -4.98
CA ILE A 119 2.87 -13.63 -4.76
C ILE A 119 3.24 -14.39 -6.05
N VAL A 120 2.75 -13.93 -7.21
CA VAL A 120 3.07 -14.54 -8.51
C VAL A 120 4.58 -14.53 -8.78
N THR A 121 5.31 -13.51 -8.32
CA THR A 121 6.76 -13.46 -8.50
C THR A 121 7.52 -14.57 -7.77
N PHE A 122 6.93 -15.22 -6.76
CA PHE A 122 7.58 -16.32 -6.03
C PHE A 122 7.74 -17.58 -6.87
N PHE A 123 6.92 -17.71 -7.90
CA PHE A 123 6.99 -18.83 -8.85
C PHE A 123 8.04 -18.60 -9.95
N GLN A 124 8.76 -17.46 -9.94
CA GLN A 124 9.84 -17.21 -10.89
C GLN A 124 11.19 -17.77 -10.38
N PRO A 125 12.08 -18.24 -11.29
CA PRO A 125 13.35 -18.88 -10.91
C PRO A 125 14.24 -18.05 -9.98
N VAL A 126 14.19 -16.74 -10.09
CA VAL A 126 14.95 -15.80 -9.25
C VAL A 126 14.69 -15.96 -7.74
N PHE A 127 13.52 -16.46 -7.34
CA PHE A 127 13.17 -16.65 -5.94
C PHE A 127 14.01 -17.77 -5.28
N THR A 128 14.36 -18.81 -6.03
CA THR A 128 15.25 -19.86 -5.54
C THR A 128 16.73 -19.46 -5.67
N LEU A 129 17.08 -18.72 -6.73
CA LEU A 129 18.46 -18.36 -7.06
C LEU A 129 19.02 -17.17 -6.26
N SER A 130 18.21 -16.15 -5.97
CA SER A 130 18.65 -14.95 -5.24
C SER A 130 18.20 -14.98 -3.78
N LYS A 131 19.17 -15.10 -2.86
CA LYS A 131 18.91 -15.05 -1.42
C LYS A 131 18.27 -13.73 -1.00
N ALA A 132 18.70 -12.61 -1.59
CA ALA A 132 18.18 -11.30 -1.26
C ALA A 132 16.77 -11.08 -1.77
N TYR A 133 16.46 -11.52 -3.00
CA TYR A 133 15.09 -11.48 -3.52
C TYR A 133 14.15 -12.35 -2.68
N ARG A 134 14.61 -13.54 -2.28
CA ARG A 134 13.86 -14.41 -1.38
C ARG A 134 13.59 -13.76 -0.02
N GLN A 135 14.59 -13.08 0.55
CA GLN A 135 14.40 -12.33 1.80
C GLN A 135 13.40 -11.18 1.63
N LEU A 136 13.48 -10.42 0.54
CA LEU A 136 12.48 -9.41 0.20
C LEU A 136 11.07 -10.02 0.16
N GLY A 137 10.90 -11.13 -0.56
CA GLY A 137 9.62 -11.82 -0.68
C GLY A 137 9.05 -12.20 0.69
N PHE A 138 9.86 -12.83 1.55
CA PHE A 138 9.42 -13.16 2.91
C PHE A 138 9.08 -11.92 3.74
N SER A 139 9.87 -10.85 3.67
CA SER A 139 9.56 -9.59 4.37
C SER A 139 8.23 -8.99 3.92
N LEU A 140 7.91 -9.02 2.62
CA LEU A 140 6.62 -8.57 2.11
C LEU A 140 5.47 -9.45 2.62
N MET A 141 5.65 -10.78 2.64
CA MET A 141 4.62 -11.67 3.20
C MET A 141 4.39 -11.43 4.67
N THR A 142 5.44 -11.11 5.44
CA THR A 142 5.28 -10.72 6.84
C THR A 142 4.43 -9.47 6.97
N VAL A 143 4.66 -8.44 6.15
CA VAL A 143 3.83 -7.22 6.16
C VAL A 143 2.39 -7.53 5.80
N PHE A 144 2.15 -8.36 4.78
CA PHE A 144 0.80 -8.76 4.38
C PHE A 144 0.08 -9.54 5.49
N ALA A 145 0.77 -10.49 6.11
CA ALA A 145 0.24 -11.29 7.22
C ALA A 145 -0.08 -10.41 8.44
N LEU A 146 0.80 -9.48 8.81
CA LEU A 146 0.56 -8.55 9.92
C LEU A 146 -0.63 -7.62 9.64
N SER A 147 -0.75 -7.12 8.41
CA SER A 147 -1.86 -6.26 8.00
C SER A 147 -3.18 -7.04 8.04
N PHE A 148 -3.17 -8.29 7.58
CA PHE A 148 -4.33 -9.19 7.66
C PHE A 148 -4.71 -9.54 9.10
N LEU A 149 -3.72 -9.81 9.97
CA LEU A 149 -3.98 -10.06 11.39
C LEU A 149 -4.63 -8.83 12.04
N CYS A 150 -4.13 -7.62 11.76
CA CYS A 150 -4.73 -6.38 12.25
C CYS A 150 -6.19 -6.25 11.82
N LEU A 151 -6.49 -6.48 10.54
CA LEU A 151 -7.85 -6.53 9.99
C LEU A 151 -8.74 -7.54 10.74
N THR A 152 -8.29 -8.78 10.88
CA THR A 152 -9.08 -9.84 11.54
C THR A 152 -9.29 -9.60 13.03
N SER A 153 -8.32 -8.98 13.72
CA SER A 153 -8.45 -8.65 15.15
C SER A 153 -9.45 -7.52 15.41
N ALA A 154 -9.56 -6.55 14.49
CA ALA A 154 -10.51 -5.46 14.60
C ALA A 154 -11.92 -5.87 14.14
N GLY A 155 -12.01 -6.82 13.21
CA GLY A 155 -13.28 -7.25 12.60
C GLY A 155 -13.72 -6.37 11.42
N HIS A 156 -12.98 -5.30 11.13
CA HIS A 156 -13.21 -4.36 10.02
C HIS A 156 -11.89 -3.68 9.60
N VAL A 157 -11.90 -3.05 8.43
CA VAL A 157 -10.77 -2.24 7.96
C VAL A 157 -10.67 -0.98 8.81
N ASN A 158 -9.56 -0.78 9.50
CA ASN A 158 -9.24 0.41 10.29
C ASN A 158 -7.95 1.06 9.81
N ALA A 159 -7.69 2.28 10.25
CA ALA A 159 -6.53 3.03 9.79
C ALA A 159 -5.21 2.35 10.21
N LEU A 160 -5.16 1.64 11.35
CA LEU A 160 -3.97 0.87 11.71
C LEU A 160 -3.61 -0.17 10.64
N CYS A 161 -4.58 -0.92 10.10
CA CYS A 161 -4.28 -1.91 9.07
C CYS A 161 -3.87 -1.26 7.74
N GLU A 162 -4.52 -0.15 7.36
CA GLU A 162 -4.19 0.62 6.16
C GLU A 162 -2.79 1.27 6.23
N MET A 163 -2.44 1.83 7.40
CA MET A 163 -1.12 2.40 7.67
C MET A 163 -0.04 1.33 7.76
N ALA A 164 -0.30 0.21 8.45
CA ALA A 164 0.65 -0.90 8.56
C ALA A 164 1.00 -1.47 7.18
N PHE A 165 -0.02 -1.65 6.32
CA PHE A 165 0.19 -2.10 4.96
C PHE A 165 0.98 -1.08 4.15
N SER A 166 0.52 0.18 4.10
CA SER A 166 1.15 1.21 3.27
C SER A 166 2.59 1.52 3.68
N VAL A 167 2.84 1.75 4.97
CA VAL A 167 4.18 2.02 5.49
C VAL A 167 5.07 0.79 5.38
N GLY A 168 4.57 -0.38 5.82
CA GLY A 168 5.34 -1.61 5.83
C GLY A 168 5.84 -2.00 4.44
N VAL A 169 4.97 -1.93 3.44
CA VAL A 169 5.35 -2.21 2.04
C VAL A 169 6.40 -1.21 1.56
N ASN A 170 6.15 0.10 1.71
CA ASN A 170 7.08 1.11 1.23
C ASN A 170 8.47 1.02 1.89
N VAL A 171 8.53 0.76 3.20
CA VAL A 171 9.78 0.55 3.94
C VAL A 171 10.53 -0.67 3.43
N VAL A 172 9.86 -1.81 3.30
CA VAL A 172 10.48 -3.07 2.83
C VAL A 172 11.03 -2.91 1.41
N LEU A 173 10.26 -2.31 0.51
CA LEU A 173 10.69 -2.07 -0.87
C LEU A 173 11.85 -1.07 -0.94
N ALA A 174 11.78 0.03 -0.19
CA ALA A 174 12.85 1.03 -0.12
C ALA A 174 14.15 0.42 0.39
N TRP A 175 14.08 -0.38 1.46
CA TRP A 175 15.21 -1.08 2.05
C TRP A 175 15.86 -2.04 1.07
N SER A 176 15.07 -2.87 0.37
CA SER A 176 15.58 -3.81 -0.63
C SER A 176 16.32 -3.12 -1.78
N LEU A 177 15.82 -1.96 -2.24
CA LEU A 177 16.49 -1.21 -3.30
C LEU A 177 17.87 -0.66 -2.90
N VAL A 178 18.08 -0.36 -1.62
CA VAL A 178 19.28 0.29 -1.12
C VAL A 178 20.32 -0.71 -0.61
N ARG A 179 19.88 -1.90 -0.16
CA ARG A 179 20.76 -2.90 0.49
C ARG A 179 21.74 -3.59 -0.45
N GLU A 180 21.45 -3.65 -1.76
CA GLU A 180 22.37 -4.27 -2.72
C GLU A 180 23.26 -3.23 -3.42
N PRO A 181 24.59 -3.47 -3.48
CA PRO A 181 25.55 -2.58 -4.11
C PRO A 181 25.30 -2.39 -5.61
#